data_AF-A0A919GUE7-F1
#
_entry.id   AF-A0A919GUE7-F1
#
_cell.length_a   1.000
_cell.length_b   1.000
_cell.length_c   1.000
_cell.angle_alpha   90.00
_cell.angle_beta   90.00
_cell.angle_gamma   90.00
#
_symmetry.space_group_name_H-M   'P 1'
#
loop_
_entity.id
_entity.type
_entity.pdbx_description
1 polymer ?
#
loop_
_entity_poly.entity_id
_entity_poly.type
_entity_poly.pdbx_seq_one_letter_code
_entity_poly.pdbx_strand_id
1 'polypeptide(L)'
;MRARAAVIAAVVTVLLAGCSSSPAEELEDWYSDGGEKQIKQMAEDAGEVAKASGHKLDIVGEACQKLAKHLPAAEKLDPIPDKAARIRWERALTELRAGSDQCIAGVAANDVPTAQEGVRKVQLDGLHVLPDVTDRIRTVLAEK
;
A
#
# COMPACT_ATOMS: atom_id res chain seq x y z
N MET A 1 37.04 -49.82 39.83
CA MET A 1 37.08 -50.00 38.37
C MET A 1 35.66 -50.22 37.86
N ARG A 2 35.03 -49.22 37.23
CA ARG A 2 33.77 -49.37 36.50
C ARG A 2 33.86 -48.57 35.20
N ALA A 3 33.37 -49.21 34.15
CA ALA A 3 33.64 -48.93 32.76
C ALA A 3 32.88 -47.72 32.19
N ARG A 4 33.40 -47.27 31.06
CA ARG A 4 32.96 -46.17 30.18
C ARG A 4 31.55 -46.39 29.63
N ALA A 5 30.84 -45.29 29.36
CA ALA A 5 29.97 -45.18 28.19
C ALA A 5 29.91 -43.70 27.77
N ALA A 6 30.66 -43.34 26.72
CA ALA A 6 30.51 -42.07 26.03
C ALA A 6 29.30 -42.22 25.09
N VAL A 7 28.23 -41.50 25.38
CA VAL A 7 27.08 -41.42 24.48
C VAL A 7 27.42 -40.39 23.41
N ILE A 8 27.78 -40.87 22.22
CA ILE A 8 27.89 -40.04 21.02
C ILE A 8 26.46 -39.66 20.63
N ALA A 9 26.02 -38.47 21.01
CA ALA A 9 24.77 -37.90 20.52
C ALA A 9 24.95 -37.60 19.03
N ALA A 10 24.30 -38.39 18.18
CA ALA A 10 24.18 -38.09 16.76
C ALA A 10 23.43 -36.76 16.61
N VAL A 11 24.11 -35.74 16.11
CA VAL A 11 23.49 -34.49 15.68
C VAL A 11 22.71 -34.82 14.42
N VAL A 12 21.40 -35.03 14.57
CA VAL A 12 20.48 -35.08 13.44
C VAL A 12 20.32 -33.64 12.95
N THR A 13 21.12 -33.24 11.98
CA THR A 13 20.86 -32.05 11.17
C THR A 13 19.60 -32.33 10.36
N VAL A 14 18.44 -31.96 10.91
CA VAL A 14 17.21 -31.84 10.13
C VAL A 14 17.43 -30.68 9.17
N LEU A 15 17.88 -30.99 7.95
CA LEU A 15 17.73 -30.12 6.80
C LEU A 15 16.23 -30.04 6.52
N LEU A 16 15.52 -29.19 7.26
CA LEU A 16 14.26 -28.64 6.80
C LEU A 16 14.62 -27.82 5.56
N ALA A 17 14.64 -28.47 4.39
CA ALA A 17 14.33 -27.80 3.14
C ALA A 17 12.87 -27.35 3.26
N GLY A 18 12.65 -26.32 4.08
CA GLY A 18 11.38 -25.63 4.13
C GLY A 18 11.12 -25.11 2.73
N CYS A 19 9.89 -25.26 2.27
CA CYS A 19 9.36 -24.56 1.13
C CYS A 19 9.42 -23.05 1.44
N SER A 20 10.61 -22.43 1.39
CA SER A 20 10.74 -20.99 1.47
C SER A 20 10.41 -20.47 0.09
N SER A 21 9.24 -19.85 -0.04
CA SER A 21 8.91 -19.07 -1.23
C SER A 21 10.01 -18.05 -1.46
N SER A 22 10.41 -17.87 -2.71
CA SER A 22 11.31 -16.79 -3.10
C SER A 22 10.61 -15.44 -2.85
N PRO A 23 11.37 -14.34 -2.64
CA PRO A 23 10.78 -13.00 -2.48
C PRO A 23 9.86 -12.59 -3.64
N ALA A 24 10.12 -13.08 -4.85
CA ALA A 24 9.28 -12.82 -6.00
C ALA A 24 7.99 -13.67 -5.99
N GLU A 25 8.01 -14.89 -5.46
CA GLU A 25 6.80 -15.71 -5.23
C GLU A 25 5.92 -15.07 -4.16
N GLU A 26 6.49 -14.67 -3.02
CA GLU A 26 5.73 -13.94 -1.99
C GLU A 26 5.10 -12.66 -2.55
N LEU A 27 5.81 -11.94 -3.43
CA LEU A 27 5.29 -10.74 -4.07
C LEU A 27 4.17 -11.04 -5.08
N GLU A 28 4.29 -12.12 -5.85
CA GLU A 28 3.25 -12.54 -6.80
C GLU A 28 1.97 -12.94 -6.05
N ASP A 29 2.11 -13.72 -4.98
CA ASP A 29 1.01 -14.12 -4.11
C ASP A 29 0.33 -12.86 -3.53
N TRP A 30 1.11 -11.94 -2.93
CA TRP A 30 0.58 -10.68 -2.42
C TRP A 30 -0.16 -9.86 -3.48
N TYR A 31 0.42 -9.76 -4.69
CA TYR A 31 -0.14 -8.95 -5.77
C TYR A 31 -1.47 -9.54 -6.26
N SER A 32 -1.55 -10.87 -6.39
CA SER A 32 -2.74 -11.59 -6.86
C SER A 32 -3.83 -11.75 -5.79
N ASP A 33 -3.48 -11.85 -4.51
CA ASP A 33 -4.42 -11.97 -3.38
C ASP A 33 -5.17 -10.68 -3.05
N GLY A 34 -4.83 -9.58 -3.72
CA GLY A 34 -5.60 -8.32 -3.63
C GLY A 34 -4.76 -7.06 -3.73
N GLY A 35 -3.43 -7.17 -3.70
CA GLY A 35 -2.52 -6.04 -3.83
C GLY A 35 -2.77 -5.22 -5.10
N GLU A 36 -2.90 -5.89 -6.25
CA GLU A 36 -3.20 -5.22 -7.52
C GLU A 36 -4.51 -4.43 -7.48
N LYS A 37 -5.56 -5.06 -6.95
CA LYS A 37 -6.89 -4.47 -6.87
C LYS A 37 -6.88 -3.20 -6.02
N GLN A 38 -6.20 -3.22 -4.87
CA GLN A 38 -6.16 -2.04 -3.99
C GLN A 38 -5.31 -0.93 -4.58
N ILE A 39 -4.18 -1.23 -5.24
CA ILE A 39 -3.38 -0.21 -5.94
C ILE A 39 -4.22 0.49 -7.02
N LYS A 40 -4.94 -0.29 -7.84
CA LYS A 40 -5.85 0.25 -8.87
C LYS A 40 -6.96 1.09 -8.26
N GLN A 41 -7.63 0.60 -7.22
CA GLN A 41 -8.70 1.33 -6.54
C GLN A 41 -8.22 2.68 -5.98
N MET A 42 -7.05 2.70 -5.32
CA MET A 42 -6.47 3.95 -4.79
C MET A 42 -6.10 4.94 -5.90
N ALA A 43 -5.56 4.45 -7.02
CA ALA A 43 -5.23 5.30 -8.16
C ALA A 43 -6.49 5.87 -8.82
N GLU A 44 -7.55 5.08 -8.95
CA GLU A 44 -8.84 5.51 -9.50
C GLU A 44 -9.50 6.56 -8.62
N ASP A 45 -9.66 6.29 -7.32
CA ASP A 45 -10.33 7.21 -6.39
C ASP A 45 -9.54 8.52 -6.22
N ALA A 46 -8.21 8.45 -6.09
CA ALA A 46 -7.38 9.65 -6.04
C ALA A 46 -7.40 10.43 -7.37
N GLY A 47 -7.49 9.71 -8.50
CA GLY A 47 -7.69 10.31 -9.82
C GLY A 47 -9.04 11.02 -9.95
N GLU A 48 -10.10 10.50 -9.33
CA GLU A 48 -11.40 11.18 -9.26
C GLU A 48 -11.35 12.45 -8.41
N VAL A 49 -10.64 12.44 -7.28
CA VAL A 49 -10.38 13.65 -6.48
C VAL A 49 -9.64 14.70 -7.31
N ALA A 50 -8.60 14.30 -8.05
CA ALA A 50 -7.86 15.21 -8.92
C ALA A 50 -8.76 15.79 -10.05
N LYS A 51 -9.65 14.98 -10.63
CA LYS A 51 -10.62 15.44 -11.65
C LYS A 51 -11.68 16.36 -11.07
N ALA A 52 -12.08 16.17 -9.81
CA ALA A 52 -13.03 17.04 -9.13
C ALA A 52 -12.45 18.43 -8.80
N SER A 53 -11.12 18.62 -8.91
CA SER A 53 -10.48 19.92 -8.75
C SER A 53 -11.11 20.98 -9.67
N GLY A 54 -11.42 22.16 -9.13
CA GLY A 54 -12.09 23.24 -9.86
C GLY A 54 -13.61 23.07 -10.03
N HIS A 55 -14.20 21.95 -9.58
CA HIS A 55 -15.65 21.80 -9.51
C HIS A 55 -16.24 22.41 -8.23
N LYS A 56 -17.57 22.35 -8.09
CA LYS A 56 -18.28 22.77 -6.89
C LYS A 56 -17.90 21.89 -5.68
N LEU A 57 -18.00 22.46 -4.47
CA LEU A 57 -17.56 21.79 -3.24
C LEU A 57 -18.33 20.50 -2.91
N ASP A 58 -19.58 20.35 -3.34
CA ASP A 58 -20.34 19.11 -3.24
C ASP A 58 -19.67 17.98 -4.04
N ILE A 59 -19.31 18.24 -5.30
CA ILE A 59 -18.60 17.29 -6.18
C ILE A 59 -17.22 16.93 -5.61
N VAL A 60 -16.48 17.94 -5.12
CA VAL A 60 -15.17 17.73 -4.46
C VAL A 60 -15.33 16.85 -3.21
N GLY A 61 -16.34 17.15 -2.39
CA GLY A 61 -16.63 16.41 -1.17
C GLY A 61 -16.96 14.95 -1.43
N GLU A 62 -17.81 14.66 -2.42
CA GLU A 62 -18.16 13.28 -2.81
C GLU A 62 -16.93 12.46 -3.22
N ALA A 63 -16.05 13.05 -4.05
CA ALA A 63 -14.82 12.38 -4.47
C ALA A 63 -13.88 12.10 -3.29
N CYS A 64 -13.67 13.08 -2.40
CA CYS A 64 -12.82 12.92 -1.23
C CYS A 64 -13.38 11.88 -0.23
N GLN A 65 -14.71 11.84 -0.03
CA GLN A 65 -15.37 10.83 0.79
C GLN A 65 -15.24 9.42 0.20
N LYS A 66 -15.33 9.28 -1.13
CA LYS A 66 -15.15 7.99 -1.79
C LYS A 66 -13.73 7.45 -1.58
N LEU A 67 -12.71 8.28 -1.75
CA LEU A 67 -11.32 7.92 -1.44
C LEU A 67 -11.16 7.51 0.03
N ALA A 68 -11.65 8.35 0.96
CA ALA A 68 -11.59 8.06 2.39
C ALA A 68 -12.27 6.74 2.78
N LYS A 69 -13.38 6.39 2.10
CA LYS A 69 -14.12 5.15 2.34
C LYS A 69 -13.33 3.90 1.93
N HIS A 70 -12.53 3.97 0.87
CA HIS A 70 -11.80 2.80 0.35
C HIS A 70 -10.40 2.62 0.97
N LEU A 71 -9.78 3.70 1.47
CA LEU A 71 -8.47 3.66 2.14
C LEU A 71 -8.31 2.56 3.21
N PRO A 72 -9.29 2.32 4.12
CA PRO A 72 -9.17 1.27 5.13
C PRO A 72 -8.99 -0.14 4.58
N ALA A 73 -9.43 -0.43 3.36
CA ALA A 73 -9.20 -1.74 2.74
C ALA A 73 -7.76 -1.89 2.24
N ALA A 74 -7.19 -0.82 1.68
CA ALA A 74 -5.83 -0.77 1.19
C ALA A 74 -4.79 -0.86 2.33
N GLU A 75 -5.10 -0.27 3.49
CA GLU A 75 -4.21 -0.26 4.67
C GLU A 75 -4.22 -1.54 5.49
N LYS A 76 -5.27 -2.35 5.33
CA LYS A 76 -5.40 -3.65 5.99
C LYS A 76 -4.73 -4.78 5.21
N LEU A 77 -4.22 -4.49 4.01
CA LEU A 77 -3.41 -5.47 3.30
C LEU A 77 -2.19 -5.85 4.12
N ASP A 78 -1.76 -7.09 3.96
CA ASP A 78 -0.43 -7.48 4.43
C ASP A 78 0.64 -6.57 3.80
N PRO A 79 1.78 -6.35 4.48
CA PRO A 79 2.83 -5.51 3.94
C PRO A 79 3.36 -6.05 2.61
N ILE A 80 3.59 -5.18 1.62
CA ILE A 80 4.24 -5.57 0.35
C ILE A 80 5.59 -6.23 0.68
N PRO A 81 5.88 -7.46 0.20
CA PRO A 81 7.14 -8.14 0.48
C PRO A 81 8.38 -7.35 0.05
N ASP A 82 8.35 -6.72 -1.14
CA ASP A 82 9.41 -5.81 -1.59
C ASP A 82 9.44 -4.53 -0.74
N LYS A 83 10.54 -4.33 0.00
CA LYS A 83 10.72 -3.20 0.91
C LYS A 83 10.60 -1.83 0.23
N ALA A 84 11.09 -1.70 -1.01
CA ALA A 84 11.08 -0.43 -1.71
C ALA A 84 9.68 -0.04 -2.21
N ALA A 85 8.90 -1.02 -2.68
CA ALA A 85 7.49 -0.85 -3.00
C ALA A 85 6.68 -0.56 -1.72
N ARG A 86 6.92 -1.29 -0.64
CA ARG A 86 6.26 -1.10 0.67
C ARG A 86 6.36 0.34 1.18
N ILE A 87 7.57 0.89 1.25
CA ILE A 87 7.80 2.26 1.75
C ILE A 87 7.02 3.29 0.91
N ARG A 88 7.00 3.11 -0.42
CA ARG A 88 6.28 4.01 -1.33
C ARG A 88 4.77 3.88 -1.16
N TRP A 89 4.27 2.66 -1.00
CA TRP A 89 2.86 2.37 -0.78
C TRP A 89 2.35 2.96 0.54
N GLU A 90 3.06 2.71 1.65
CA GLU A 90 2.73 3.27 2.97
C GLU A 90 2.71 4.81 2.95
N ARG A 91 3.69 5.42 2.26
CA ARG A 91 3.71 6.87 2.05
C ARG A 91 2.50 7.33 1.25
N ALA A 92 2.19 6.69 0.13
CA ALA A 92 1.05 7.06 -0.69
C ALA A 92 -0.26 6.99 0.12
N LEU A 93 -0.49 5.92 0.88
CA LEU A 93 -1.68 5.78 1.73
C LEU A 93 -1.76 6.87 2.81
N THR A 94 -0.63 7.22 3.42
CA THR A 94 -0.56 8.29 4.43
C THR A 94 -0.97 9.63 3.83
N GLU A 95 -0.45 9.98 2.65
CA GLU A 95 -0.75 11.26 1.98
C GLU A 95 -2.18 11.29 1.41
N LEU A 96 -2.65 10.18 0.86
CA LEU A 96 -4.04 10.04 0.42
C LEU A 96 -5.01 10.23 1.58
N ARG A 97 -4.74 9.62 2.75
CA ARG A 97 -5.56 9.83 3.95
C ARG A 97 -5.54 11.28 4.38
N ALA A 98 -4.36 11.85 4.62
CA ALA A 98 -4.24 13.21 5.11
C ALA A 98 -4.92 14.22 4.17
N GLY A 99 -4.74 14.06 2.86
CA GLY A 99 -5.39 14.89 1.85
C GLY A 99 -6.90 14.71 1.81
N SER A 100 -7.41 13.47 1.90
CA SER A 100 -8.85 13.19 1.92
C SER A 100 -9.53 13.76 3.17
N ASP A 101 -8.93 13.60 4.35
CA ASP A 101 -9.45 14.13 5.62
C ASP A 101 -9.50 15.66 5.59
N GLN A 102 -8.42 16.30 5.12
CA GLN A 102 -8.35 17.75 4.97
C GLN A 102 -9.37 18.27 3.95
N CYS A 103 -9.53 17.58 2.82
CA CYS A 103 -10.53 17.91 1.82
C CYS A 103 -11.96 17.86 2.40
N ILE A 104 -12.30 16.78 3.11
CA ILE A 104 -13.61 16.60 3.75
C ILE A 104 -13.85 17.69 4.80
N ALA A 105 -12.85 18.00 5.63
CA ALA A 105 -12.96 19.07 6.62
C ALA A 105 -13.19 20.44 5.98
N GLY A 106 -12.46 20.76 4.91
CA GLY A 106 -12.65 22.01 4.15
C GLY A 106 -14.04 22.11 3.53
N VAL A 107 -14.54 21.03 2.92
CA VAL A 107 -15.91 20.98 2.37
C VAL A 107 -16.96 21.18 3.46
N ALA A 108 -16.82 20.49 4.60
CA ALA A 108 -17.76 20.62 5.72
C ALA A 108 -17.78 22.04 6.32
N ALA A 109 -16.65 22.73 6.31
CA ALA A 109 -16.51 24.11 6.77
C ALA A 109 -16.86 25.16 5.70
N ASN A 110 -17.18 24.75 4.45
CA ASN A 110 -17.28 25.63 3.29
C ASN A 110 -16.02 26.49 3.06
N ASP A 111 -14.86 25.95 3.44
CA ASP A 111 -13.54 26.55 3.31
C ASP A 111 -12.86 26.01 2.04
N VAL A 112 -13.03 26.78 0.95
CA VAL A 112 -12.47 26.44 -0.37
C VAL A 112 -10.94 26.29 -0.32
N PRO A 113 -10.15 27.24 0.25
CA PRO A 113 -8.71 27.06 0.39
C PRO A 113 -8.31 25.74 1.06
N THR A 114 -8.95 25.38 2.17
CA THR A 114 -8.65 24.15 2.89
C THR A 114 -9.01 22.91 2.07
N ALA A 115 -10.17 22.92 1.41
CA ALA A 115 -10.59 21.82 0.54
C ALA A 115 -9.60 21.62 -0.62
N GLN A 116 -9.18 22.71 -1.27
CA GLN A 116 -8.23 22.67 -2.38
C GLN A 116 -6.83 22.21 -1.97
N GLU A 117 -6.38 22.59 -0.77
CA GLU A 117 -5.11 22.09 -0.24
C GLU A 117 -5.16 20.57 0.01
N GLY A 118 -6.28 20.06 0.53
CA GLY A 118 -6.53 18.62 0.64
C GLY A 118 -6.49 17.90 -0.72
N VAL A 119 -7.14 18.47 -1.74
CA VAL A 119 -7.10 17.96 -3.12
C VAL A 119 -5.67 17.95 -3.68
N ARG A 120 -4.91 19.03 -3.49
CA ARG A 120 -3.50 19.10 -3.93
C ARG A 120 -2.65 18.02 -3.28
N LYS A 121 -2.84 17.77 -1.99
CA LYS A 121 -2.13 16.72 -1.26
C LYS A 121 -2.44 15.32 -1.79
N VAL A 122 -3.73 15.02 -2.03
CA VAL A 122 -4.14 13.78 -2.69
C VAL A 122 -3.46 13.62 -4.05
N GLN A 123 -3.41 14.68 -4.85
CA GLN A 123 -2.87 14.64 -6.21
C GLN A 123 -1.34 14.55 -6.27
N LEU A 124 -0.64 15.42 -5.53
CA LEU A 124 0.79 15.64 -5.68
C LEU A 124 1.62 14.70 -4.80
N ASP A 125 1.10 14.35 -3.63
CA ASP A 125 1.86 13.58 -2.63
C ASP A 125 1.39 12.11 -2.56
N GLY A 126 0.09 11.87 -2.75
CA GLY A 126 -0.50 10.53 -2.76
C GLY A 126 -0.47 9.86 -4.13
N LEU A 127 -1.32 10.34 -5.05
CA LEU A 127 -1.54 9.76 -6.38
C LEU A 127 -0.25 9.65 -7.21
N HIS A 128 0.61 10.67 -7.15
CA HIS A 128 1.84 10.71 -7.94
C HIS A 128 2.81 9.56 -7.61
N VAL A 129 2.73 8.98 -6.41
CA VAL A 129 3.62 7.90 -5.94
C VAL A 129 3.14 6.51 -6.39
N LEU A 130 1.86 6.35 -6.70
CA LEU A 130 1.26 5.04 -7.04
C LEU A 130 1.84 4.37 -8.30
N PRO A 131 2.18 5.12 -9.39
CA PRO A 131 2.88 4.54 -10.53
C PRO A 131 4.23 3.90 -10.15
N ASP A 132 5.03 4.56 -9.30
CA ASP A 132 6.32 4.04 -8.84
C ASP A 132 6.20 2.73 -8.06
N VAL A 133 5.12 2.57 -7.27
CA VAL A 133 4.83 1.31 -6.57
C VAL A 133 4.58 0.20 -7.59
N THR A 134 3.73 0.47 -8.58
CA THR A 134 3.34 -0.50 -9.60
C THR A 134 4.54 -0.91 -10.45
N ASP A 135 5.35 0.05 -10.88
CA ASP A 135 6.53 -0.21 -11.71
C ASP A 135 7.59 -0.99 -10.93
N ARG A 136 7.78 -0.70 -9.64
CA ARG A 136 8.68 -1.50 -8.80
C ARG A 136 8.23 -2.95 -8.69
N ILE A 137 6.93 -3.19 -8.46
CA ILE A 137 6.38 -4.54 -8.36
C ILE A 137 6.59 -5.28 -9.68
N ARG A 138 6.24 -4.67 -10.82
CA ARG A 138 6.42 -5.28 -12.15
C ARG A 138 7.86 -5.65 -12.44
N THR A 139 8.82 -4.78 -12.10
CA THR A 139 10.24 -5.07 -12.27
C THR A 139 10.67 -6.30 -11.49
N VAL A 140 10.29 -6.41 -10.21
CA VAL A 140 10.64 -7.58 -9.38
C VAL A 140 9.99 -8.86 -9.92
N LEU A 141 8.73 -8.78 -10.37
CA LEU A 141 8.04 -9.94 -10.94
C LEU A 141 8.61 -10.39 -12.29
N ALA A 142 9.18 -9.46 -13.08
CA ALA A 142 9.82 -9.77 -14.36
C ALA A 142 11.24 -10.37 -14.20
N GLU A 143 11.85 -10.26 -13.03
CA GLU A 143 13.17 -10.81 -12.69
C GLU A 143 13.10 -12.26 -12.15
N LYS A 144 11.90 -12.87 -12.09
CA LYS A 144 11.71 -14.31 -11.84
C LYS A 144 12.33 -15.18 -12.94
#